data_AF-A0A138AWZ1-F1
#
_entry.id   AF-A0A138AWZ1-F1
#
_cell.length_a   1.000
_cell.length_b   1.000
_cell.length_c   1.000
_cell.angle_alpha   90.00
_cell.angle_beta   90.00
_cell.angle_gamma   90.00
#
_symmetry.space_group_name_H-M   'P 1'
#
loop_
_entity.id
_entity.type
_entity.pdbx_description
1 polymer ?
#
loop_
_entity_poly.entity_id
_entity_poly.type
_entity_poly.pdbx_seq_one_letter_code
_entity_poly.pdbx_strand_id
1 'polypeptide(L)'
;MAATDGQIAAFLAVASETLDTVDSVLADLDDRTVNHATPGGNSVFALVTHMGGALGYWGGSLLAGEDVPRDRSSEFVATGTVDEARAIVRGLRADLPRWAGVAATGIRNPAATGTTRRDAATATPEWVLTHMLRELTQHTGHMEICRDVVVAAAH
;
A
#
# COMPACT_ATOMS: atom_id res chain seq x y z
N MET A 1 -4.08 -21.80 7.93
CA MET A 1 -5.55 -21.77 7.95
C MET A 1 -6.02 -20.70 6.99
N ALA A 2 -7.12 -20.91 6.26
CA ALA A 2 -7.71 -19.88 5.41
C ALA A 2 -8.25 -18.70 6.24
N ALA A 3 -8.31 -17.52 5.64
CA ALA A 3 -9.08 -16.41 6.18
C ALA A 3 -10.58 -16.69 6.00
N THR A 4 -11.38 -16.25 6.97
CA THR A 4 -12.85 -16.32 6.91
C THR A 4 -13.41 -15.23 5.99
N ASP A 5 -14.61 -15.46 5.45
CA ASP A 5 -15.33 -14.46 4.65
C ASP A 5 -15.52 -13.14 5.42
N GLY A 6 -15.76 -13.21 6.74
CA GLY A 6 -15.89 -12.04 7.60
C GLY A 6 -14.59 -11.22 7.70
N GLN A 7 -13.44 -11.88 7.81
CA GLN A 7 -12.13 -11.19 7.81
C GLN A 7 -11.83 -10.54 6.46
N ILE A 8 -12.14 -11.23 5.36
CA ILE A 8 -11.96 -10.69 4.00
C ILE A 8 -12.87 -9.47 3.79
N ALA A 9 -14.14 -9.56 4.15
CA ALA A 9 -15.09 -8.45 4.02
C ALA A 9 -14.66 -7.24 4.85
N ALA A 10 -14.24 -7.45 6.10
CA ALA A 10 -13.74 -6.38 6.97
C ALA A 10 -12.47 -5.72 6.40
N PHE A 11 -11.52 -6.52 5.92
CA PHE A 11 -10.31 -6.02 5.26
C PHE A 11 -10.65 -5.11 4.07
N LEU A 12 -11.54 -5.58 3.16
CA LEU A 12 -11.89 -4.84 1.96
C LEU A 12 -12.67 -3.55 2.26
N ALA A 13 -13.56 -3.57 3.25
CA ALA A 13 -14.31 -2.38 3.66
C ALA A 13 -13.36 -1.27 4.16
N VAL A 14 -12.50 -1.59 5.14
CA VAL A 14 -11.57 -0.60 5.71
C VAL A 14 -10.51 -0.18 4.69
N ALA A 15 -10.05 -1.11 3.83
CA ALA A 15 -9.11 -0.76 2.77
C ALA A 15 -9.72 0.22 1.75
N SER A 16 -10.99 0.05 1.38
CA SER A 16 -11.68 0.97 0.49
C SER A 16 -11.77 2.38 1.09
N GLU A 17 -12.23 2.50 2.34
CA GLU A 17 -12.28 3.78 3.05
C GLU A 17 -10.90 4.44 3.14
N THR A 18 -9.86 3.65 3.41
CA THR A 18 -8.50 4.16 3.50
C THR A 18 -7.99 4.67 2.15
N LEU A 19 -8.31 3.99 1.05
CA LEU A 19 -7.95 4.46 -0.30
C LEU A 19 -8.73 5.74 -0.69
N ASP A 20 -9.96 5.92 -0.20
CA ASP A 20 -10.70 7.18 -0.38
C ASP A 20 -9.99 8.35 0.33
N THR A 21 -9.40 8.10 1.51
CA THR A 21 -8.55 9.08 2.21
C THR A 21 -7.29 9.41 1.40
N VAL A 22 -6.62 8.41 0.81
CA VAL A 22 -5.45 8.65 -0.06
C VAL A 22 -5.83 9.50 -1.28
N ASP A 23 -6.96 9.23 -1.93
CA ASP A 23 -7.44 10.06 -3.04
C ASP A 23 -7.72 11.51 -2.61
N SER A 24 -8.23 11.70 -1.39
CA SER A 24 -8.44 13.04 -0.81
C SER A 24 -7.12 13.78 -0.57
N VAL A 25 -6.10 13.09 -0.04
CA VAL A 25 -4.74 13.66 0.10
C VAL A 25 -4.17 14.09 -1.25
N LEU A 26 -4.30 13.24 -2.28
CA LEU A 26 -3.81 13.54 -3.62
C LEU A 26 -4.59 14.67 -4.31
N ALA A 27 -5.81 14.98 -3.88
CA ALA A 27 -6.60 16.08 -4.44
C ALA A 27 -6.08 17.47 -4.03
N ASP A 28 -5.36 17.56 -2.91
CA ASP A 28 -4.81 18.83 -2.39
C ASP A 28 -3.40 19.14 -2.89
N LEU A 29 -2.84 18.27 -3.74
CA LEU A 29 -1.45 18.35 -4.19
C LEU A 29 -1.38 18.57 -5.71
N ASP A 30 -0.28 19.18 -6.14
CA ASP A 30 0.13 19.30 -7.53
C ASP A 30 1.41 18.48 -7.76
N ASP A 31 1.87 18.40 -9.01
CA ASP A 31 3.06 17.62 -9.38
C ASP A 31 4.33 18.10 -8.68
N ARG A 32 4.38 19.34 -8.18
CA ARG A 32 5.52 19.83 -7.40
C ARG A 32 5.38 19.41 -5.94
N THR A 33 4.21 19.60 -5.32
CA THR A 33 3.99 19.37 -3.89
C THR A 33 3.88 17.88 -3.54
N VAL A 34 3.39 17.03 -4.45
CA VAL A 34 3.35 15.57 -4.23
C VAL A 34 4.76 14.96 -4.08
N ASN A 35 5.77 15.60 -4.69
CA ASN A 35 7.17 15.20 -4.60
C ASN A 35 7.94 15.91 -3.47
N HIS A 36 7.32 16.83 -2.75
CA HIS A 36 8.00 17.58 -1.70
C HIS A 36 8.14 16.71 -0.44
N ALA A 37 9.38 16.32 -0.11
CA ALA A 37 9.66 15.56 1.09
C ALA A 37 9.62 16.47 2.34
N THR A 38 8.96 16.00 3.39
CA THR A 38 8.98 16.70 4.69
C THR A 38 10.38 16.63 5.33
N PRO A 39 10.77 17.60 6.19
CA PRO A 39 12.05 17.54 6.89
C PRO A 39 12.22 16.24 7.69
N GLY A 40 13.20 15.42 7.30
CA GLY A 40 13.44 14.11 7.93
C GLY A 40 12.43 13.01 7.57
N GLY A 41 11.52 13.29 6.64
CA GLY A 41 10.47 12.37 6.18
C GLY A 41 10.50 12.13 4.68
N ASN A 42 9.38 11.58 4.17
CA ASN A 42 9.20 11.23 2.75
C ASN A 42 8.28 12.25 2.06
N SER A 43 8.21 12.17 0.73
CA SER A 43 7.16 12.81 -0.06
C SER A 43 5.90 11.93 -0.13
N VAL A 44 4.76 12.52 -0.47
CA VAL A 44 3.51 11.75 -0.68
C VAL A 44 3.68 10.77 -1.85
N PHE A 45 4.39 11.17 -2.92
CA PHE A 45 4.68 10.29 -4.05
C PHE A 45 5.51 9.06 -3.65
N ALA A 46 6.54 9.25 -2.83
CA ALA A 46 7.35 8.15 -2.31
C ALA A 46 6.52 7.21 -1.42
N LEU A 47 5.65 7.76 -0.57
CA LEU A 47 4.79 6.96 0.31
C LEU A 47 3.75 6.14 -0.47
N VAL A 48 3.08 6.71 -1.48
CA VAL A 48 2.09 5.96 -2.29
C VAL A 48 2.78 4.88 -3.12
N THR A 49 4.00 5.16 -3.62
CA THR A 49 4.82 4.16 -4.31
C THR A 49 5.21 3.01 -3.38
N HIS A 50 5.66 3.33 -2.17
CA HIS A 50 5.96 2.32 -1.16
C HIS A 50 4.75 1.48 -0.77
N MET A 51 3.60 2.12 -0.58
CA MET A 51 2.34 1.43 -0.27
C MET A 51 1.95 0.47 -1.41
N GLY A 52 2.05 0.91 -2.67
CA GLY A 52 1.85 0.07 -3.85
C GLY A 52 2.78 -1.16 -3.87
N GLY A 53 4.08 -0.94 -3.70
CA GLY A 53 5.06 -2.03 -3.68
C GLY A 53 4.90 -2.98 -2.49
N ALA A 54 4.57 -2.46 -1.30
CA ALA A 54 4.33 -3.28 -0.12
C ALA A 54 3.09 -4.18 -0.27
N LEU A 55 1.97 -3.62 -0.73
CA LEU A 55 0.75 -4.39 -0.97
C LEU A 55 0.89 -5.33 -2.16
N GLY A 56 1.60 -4.93 -3.22
CA GLY A 56 1.94 -5.79 -4.35
C GLY A 56 2.75 -7.02 -3.95
N TYR A 57 3.72 -6.86 -3.05
CA TYR A 57 4.46 -7.99 -2.50
C TYR A 57 3.57 -8.92 -1.66
N TRP A 58 2.86 -8.37 -0.67
CA TRP A 58 2.10 -9.20 0.27
C TRP A 58 0.87 -9.86 -0.37
N GLY A 59 0.11 -9.10 -1.15
CA GLY A 59 -1.09 -9.58 -1.84
C GLY A 59 -0.78 -10.32 -3.14
N GLY A 60 0.05 -9.74 -4.00
CA GLY A 60 0.42 -10.33 -5.29
C GLY A 60 1.42 -11.46 -5.14
N SER A 61 2.66 -11.14 -4.74
CA SER A 61 3.75 -12.13 -4.73
C SER A 61 3.54 -13.26 -3.74
N LEU A 62 3.25 -12.93 -2.48
CA LEU A 62 3.17 -13.92 -1.40
C LEU A 62 1.81 -14.63 -1.39
N LEU A 63 0.71 -13.87 -1.26
CA LEU A 63 -0.63 -14.45 -1.12
C LEU A 63 -1.12 -15.08 -2.43
N ALA A 64 -1.12 -14.33 -3.53
CA ALA A 64 -1.66 -14.79 -4.81
C ALA A 64 -0.67 -15.57 -5.70
N GLY A 65 0.63 -15.53 -5.38
CA GLY A 65 1.67 -16.23 -6.12
C GLY A 65 2.00 -15.60 -7.47
N GLU A 66 1.75 -14.30 -7.62
CA GLU A 66 2.01 -13.53 -8.85
C GLU A 66 3.47 -13.09 -8.93
N ASP A 67 3.98 -12.90 -10.14
CA ASP A 67 5.30 -12.30 -10.34
C ASP A 67 5.16 -10.77 -10.33
N VAL A 68 5.28 -10.18 -9.14
CA VAL A 68 5.27 -8.72 -8.92
C VAL A 68 6.68 -8.29 -8.51
N PRO A 69 7.47 -7.71 -9.42
CA PRO A 69 8.81 -7.22 -9.11
C PRO A 69 8.77 -6.12 -8.05
N ARG A 70 9.73 -6.14 -7.12
CA ARG A 70 9.82 -5.11 -6.08
C ARG A 70 11.26 -4.68 -5.82
N ASP A 71 11.50 -3.38 -5.99
CA ASP A 71 12.68 -2.69 -5.49
C ASP A 71 12.26 -1.75 -4.35
N ARG A 72 12.44 -2.21 -3.11
CA ARG A 72 12.04 -1.45 -1.93
C ARG A 72 12.86 -0.17 -1.77
N SER A 73 14.12 -0.16 -2.17
CA SER A 73 14.97 1.03 -2.04
C SER A 73 14.51 2.16 -2.95
N SER A 74 14.13 1.82 -4.19
CA SER A 74 13.67 2.83 -5.16
C SER A 74 12.33 3.46 -4.76
N GLU A 75 11.47 2.73 -4.04
CA GLU A 75 10.16 3.23 -3.58
C GLU A 75 10.27 4.54 -2.79
N PHE A 76 11.29 4.68 -1.92
CA PHE A 76 11.43 5.84 -1.03
C PHE A 76 12.10 7.06 -1.67
N VAL A 77 12.64 6.91 -2.87
CA VAL A 77 13.23 8.01 -3.66
C VAL A 77 12.45 8.28 -4.94
N ALA A 78 11.29 7.63 -5.09
CA ALA A 78 10.44 7.76 -6.25
C ALA A 78 9.88 9.19 -6.37
N THR A 79 9.80 9.66 -7.62
CA THR A 79 9.16 10.92 -7.98
C THR A 79 8.28 10.71 -9.21
N GLY A 80 7.27 11.54 -9.38
CA GLY A 80 6.35 11.48 -10.50
C GLY A 80 5.18 12.45 -10.36
N THR A 81 4.10 12.21 -11.07
CA THR A 81 2.93 13.10 -11.13
C THR A 81 1.82 12.65 -10.17
N VAL A 82 0.89 13.56 -9.87
CA VAL A 82 -0.32 13.21 -9.11
C VAL A 82 -1.14 12.14 -9.86
N ASP A 83 -1.16 12.19 -11.19
CA ASP A 83 -1.90 11.21 -12.00
C ASP A 83 -1.27 9.81 -11.96
N GLU A 84 0.05 9.71 -11.90
CA GLU A 84 0.77 8.45 -11.67
C GLU A 84 0.51 7.92 -10.24
N ALA A 85 0.50 8.79 -9.22
CA ALA A 85 0.11 8.42 -7.86
C ALA A 85 -1.32 7.86 -7.82
N ARG A 86 -2.28 8.52 -8.48
CA ARG A 86 -3.66 8.03 -8.62
C ARG A 86 -3.74 6.72 -9.39
N ALA A 87 -2.85 6.48 -10.37
CA ALA A 87 -2.80 5.21 -11.09
C ALA A 87 -2.43 4.05 -10.16
N ILE A 88 -1.51 4.26 -9.22
CA ILE A 88 -1.17 3.28 -8.17
C ILE A 88 -2.41 2.97 -7.31
N VAL A 89 -3.13 4.01 -6.85
CA VAL A 89 -4.35 3.85 -6.04
C VAL A 89 -5.42 3.05 -6.81
N ARG A 90 -5.65 3.37 -8.10
CA ARG A 90 -6.58 2.61 -8.95
C ARG A 90 -6.17 1.16 -9.11
N GLY A 91 -4.88 0.88 -9.27
CA GLY A 91 -4.34 -0.48 -9.31
C GLY A 91 -4.68 -1.25 -8.03
N LEU A 92 -4.41 -0.65 -6.87
CA LEU A 92 -4.73 -1.25 -5.57
C LEU A 92 -6.23 -1.52 -5.40
N ARG A 93 -7.11 -0.59 -5.83
CA ARG A 93 -8.57 -0.82 -5.80
C ARG A 93 -8.99 -2.04 -6.62
N ALA A 94 -8.33 -2.30 -7.74
CA ALA A 94 -8.60 -3.47 -8.58
C ALA A 94 -8.01 -4.76 -7.99
N ASP A 95 -6.80 -4.69 -7.43
CA ASP A 95 -6.03 -5.85 -7.01
C ASP A 95 -6.41 -6.38 -5.62
N LEU A 96 -6.75 -5.51 -4.67
CA LEU A 96 -7.05 -5.91 -3.29
C LEU A 96 -8.19 -6.94 -3.20
N PRO A 97 -9.35 -6.79 -3.87
CA PRO A 97 -10.40 -7.80 -3.87
C PRO A 97 -9.94 -9.16 -4.41
N ARG A 98 -9.12 -9.13 -5.47
CA ARG A 98 -8.60 -10.33 -6.13
C ARG A 98 -7.63 -11.08 -5.23
N TRP A 99 -6.69 -10.38 -4.61
CA TRP A 99 -5.73 -10.98 -3.66
C TRP A 99 -6.41 -11.45 -2.38
N ALA A 100 -7.32 -10.65 -1.82
CA ALA A 100 -8.05 -11.01 -0.61
C ALA A 100 -8.92 -12.26 -0.80
N GLY A 101 -9.51 -12.44 -2.00
CA GLY A 101 -10.24 -13.67 -2.34
C GLY A 101 -9.37 -14.94 -2.28
N VAL A 102 -8.06 -14.84 -2.55
CA VAL A 102 -7.13 -15.98 -2.43
C VAL A 102 -6.95 -16.41 -0.97
N ALA A 103 -7.07 -15.48 -0.01
CA ALA A 103 -6.91 -15.76 1.42
C ALA A 103 -7.88 -16.83 1.94
N ALA A 104 -9.05 -17.00 1.30
CA ALA A 104 -10.02 -18.06 1.60
C ALA A 104 -9.50 -19.48 1.27
N THR A 105 -8.44 -19.59 0.48
CA THR A 105 -7.85 -20.87 0.04
C THR A 105 -6.45 -21.13 0.57
N GLY A 106 -5.77 -20.08 1.06
CA GLY A 106 -4.40 -20.18 1.59
C GLY A 106 -3.40 -19.32 0.84
N ILE A 107 -2.16 -19.26 1.36
CA ILE A 107 -1.03 -18.57 0.72
C ILE A 107 -0.47 -19.45 -0.39
N ARG A 108 -0.33 -18.88 -1.60
CA ARG A 108 0.15 -19.62 -2.78
C ARG A 108 1.67 -19.64 -2.91
N ASN A 109 2.37 -18.64 -2.37
CA ASN A 109 3.83 -18.56 -2.45
C ASN A 109 4.45 -18.08 -1.12
N PRO A 110 4.54 -18.95 -0.10
CA PRO A 110 5.17 -18.58 1.18
C PRO A 110 6.68 -18.31 1.05
N ALA A 111 7.32 -18.70 -0.05
CA ALA A 111 8.74 -18.49 -0.29
C ALA A 111 9.05 -17.17 -1.05
N ALA A 112 8.05 -16.32 -1.28
CA ALA A 112 8.24 -15.06 -2.00
C ALA A 112 9.32 -14.17 -1.34
N THR A 113 10.31 -13.77 -2.14
CA THR A 113 11.35 -12.82 -1.72
C THR A 113 10.92 -11.38 -1.99
N GLY A 114 11.36 -10.41 -1.17
CA GLY A 114 10.96 -9.00 -1.34
C GLY A 114 10.48 -8.31 -0.06
N THR A 115 10.64 -8.96 1.10
CA THR A 115 10.39 -8.39 2.42
C THR A 115 11.61 -8.53 3.33
N THR A 116 11.72 -7.63 4.30
CA THR A 116 12.72 -7.70 5.38
C THR A 116 12.23 -8.52 6.56
N ARG A 117 10.96 -8.94 6.57
CA ARG A 117 10.37 -9.79 7.62
C ARG A 117 10.88 -11.22 7.53
N ARG A 118 11.49 -11.68 8.63
CA ARG A 118 12.05 -13.04 8.75
C ARG A 118 10.99 -14.14 8.89
N ASP A 119 9.78 -13.76 9.31
CA ASP A 119 8.65 -14.65 9.62
C ASP A 119 7.63 -14.77 8.46
N ALA A 120 7.92 -14.16 7.30
CA ALA A 120 7.01 -14.13 6.15
C ALA A 120 6.64 -15.54 5.65
N ALA A 121 7.60 -16.49 5.66
CA ALA A 121 7.36 -17.86 5.21
C ALA A 121 6.40 -18.66 6.10
N THR A 122 6.18 -18.20 7.33
CA THR A 122 5.26 -18.82 8.29
C THR A 122 3.98 -18.02 8.48
N ALA A 123 3.77 -16.96 7.69
CA ALA A 123 2.58 -16.13 7.76
C ALA A 123 1.31 -16.94 7.47
N THR A 124 0.19 -16.54 8.07
CA THR A 124 -1.14 -17.05 7.74
C THR A 124 -1.88 -16.05 6.85
N PRO A 125 -2.85 -16.50 6.03
CA PRO A 125 -3.72 -15.59 5.27
C PRO A 125 -4.32 -14.46 6.09
N GLU A 126 -4.88 -14.75 7.27
CA GLU A 126 -5.38 -13.74 8.21
C GLU A 126 -4.30 -12.71 8.56
N TRP A 127 -3.12 -13.19 8.96
CA TRP A 127 -2.01 -12.31 9.31
C TRP A 127 -1.58 -11.44 8.14
N VAL A 128 -1.56 -11.97 6.91
CA VAL A 128 -1.22 -11.20 5.70
C VAL A 128 -2.23 -10.09 5.46
N LEU A 129 -3.54 -10.37 5.55
CA LEU A 129 -4.58 -9.34 5.42
C LEU A 129 -4.46 -8.26 6.50
N THR A 130 -4.24 -8.66 7.76
CA THR A 130 -4.01 -7.72 8.86
C THR A 130 -2.75 -6.88 8.62
N HIS A 131 -1.67 -7.47 8.12
CA HIS A 131 -0.43 -6.76 7.86
C HIS A 131 -0.58 -5.77 6.69
N MET A 132 -1.24 -6.17 5.61
CA MET A 132 -1.57 -5.28 4.50
C MET A 132 -2.39 -4.08 4.97
N LEU A 133 -3.41 -4.30 5.81
CA LEU A 133 -4.20 -3.21 6.37
C LEU A 133 -3.37 -2.28 7.25
N ARG A 134 -2.47 -2.83 8.07
CA ARG A 134 -1.52 -2.04 8.87
C ARG A 134 -0.63 -1.17 7.98
N GLU A 135 -0.06 -1.70 6.90
CA GLU A 135 0.78 -0.91 5.99
C GLU A 135 -0.03 0.20 5.31
N LEU A 136 -1.21 -0.13 4.79
CA LEU A 136 -2.12 0.81 4.14
C LEU A 136 -2.50 1.97 5.06
N THR A 137 -2.98 1.68 6.27
CA THR A 137 -3.39 2.71 7.25
C THR A 137 -2.22 3.51 7.79
N GLN A 138 -1.08 2.87 8.10
CA GLN A 138 0.11 3.57 8.60
C GLN A 138 0.63 4.59 7.59
N HIS A 139 0.76 4.21 6.32
CA HIS A 139 1.30 5.13 5.30
C HIS A 139 0.29 6.18 4.88
N THR A 140 -1.03 5.90 4.96
CA THR A 140 -2.07 6.92 4.77
C THR A 140 -1.95 8.02 5.83
N GLY A 141 -1.78 7.67 7.11
CA GLY A 141 -1.56 8.66 8.17
C GLY A 141 -0.28 9.49 7.95
N HIS A 142 0.79 8.88 7.44
CA HIS A 142 1.99 9.64 7.06
C HIS A 142 1.72 10.62 5.90
N MET A 143 0.92 10.21 4.90
CA MET A 143 0.59 11.05 3.75
C MET A 143 -0.25 12.26 4.16
N GLU A 144 -1.22 12.09 5.07
CA GLU A 144 -2.02 13.20 5.61
C GLU A 144 -1.14 14.27 6.27
N ILE A 145 -0.19 13.86 7.13
CA ILE A 145 0.76 14.78 7.76
C ILE A 145 1.68 15.43 6.73
N CYS A 146 2.16 14.69 5.73
CA CYS A 146 2.98 15.27 4.67
C CYS A 146 2.22 16.33 3.86
N ARG A 147 0.96 16.05 3.50
CA ARG A 147 0.07 17.00 2.83
C ARG A 147 -0.13 18.26 3.67
N ASP A 148 -0.43 18.12 4.96
CA ASP A 148 -0.65 19.26 5.85
C ASP A 148 0.58 20.18 5.92
N VAL A 149 1.78 19.61 6.06
CA VAL A 149 3.05 20.37 6.11
C VAL A 149 3.32 21.10 4.80
N VAL A 150 3.15 20.43 3.66
CA VAL A 150 3.48 21.00 2.35
C VAL A 150 2.46 22.06 1.92
N VAL A 151 1.17 21.84 2.18
CA VAL A 151 0.11 22.81 1.90
C VAL A 151 0.26 24.05 2.80
N ALA A 152 0.56 23.88 4.08
CA ALA A 152 0.81 25.00 4.97
C ALA A 152 2.01 25.87 4.53
N ALA A 153 3.03 25.28 3.90
CA ALA A 153 4.19 25.99 3.39
C ALA A 153 3.96 26.67 2.02
N ALA A 154 2.84 26.38 1.34
CA ALA A 154 2.46 26.98 0.06
C ALA A 154 1.63 28.27 0.23
N HIS A 155 1.20 28.56 1.46
CA HIS A 155 0.51 29.80 1.87
C HIS A 155 1.48 30.78 2.55
#